data_AF-A0A7C9AMX5-F1
#
_entry.id   AF-A0A7C9AMX5-F1
#
_cell.length_a   1.000
_cell.length_b   1.000
_cell.length_c   1.000
_cell.angle_alpha   90.00
_cell.angle_beta   90.00
_cell.angle_gamma   90.00
#
_symmetry.space_group_name_H-M   'P 1'
#
loop_
_entity.id
_entity.type
_entity.pdbx_description
1 polymer ?
#
loop_
_entity_poly.entity_id
_entity_poly.type
_entity_poly.pdbx_seq_one_letter_code
_entity_poly.pdbx_strand_id
1 'polypeptide(L)'
;SFEESRVALEAVRPALIVTDDCCTWLSELQNSTMFSSRWHVTVDSFSSTSNRMENESYAKTCDIPYAKHLSIKYCWAPEDVAVVCCTSGTTGRPKGVTISHSALIVQSLAKIAIVGYTEDDVYLHTAPMCHIGGISSGLAMLMAGGCHVLIPKFEAKLAAQAIEENHVTSLIT
;
A
#
# COMPACT_ATOMS: atom_id res chain seq x y z
N SER A 1 -12.98 -7.74 12.52
CA SER A 1 -14.45 -8.00 12.44
C SER A 1 -15.18 -6.70 12.10
N PHE A 2 -16.48 -6.70 11.75
CA PHE A 2 -17.22 -5.45 11.47
C PHE A 2 -17.10 -4.44 12.62
N GLU A 3 -17.22 -4.91 13.86
CA GLU A 3 -17.17 -4.06 15.05
C GLU A 3 -15.78 -3.42 15.27
N GLU A 4 -14.69 -4.16 15.04
CA GLU A 4 -13.34 -3.60 15.10
C GLU A 4 -13.10 -2.57 13.98
N SER A 5 -13.56 -2.86 12.76
CA SER A 5 -13.46 -1.94 11.62
C SER A 5 -14.27 -0.66 11.88
N ARG A 6 -15.46 -0.77 12.47
CA ARG A 6 -16.30 0.37 12.87
C ARG A 6 -15.58 1.27 13.86
N VAL A 7 -15.05 0.70 14.95
CA VAL A 7 -14.32 1.45 15.98
C VAL A 7 -13.07 2.14 15.40
N ALA A 8 -12.34 1.46 14.51
CA ALA A 8 -11.17 2.04 13.85
C ALA A 8 -11.56 3.23 12.94
N LEU A 9 -12.66 3.11 12.19
CA LEU A 9 -13.14 4.17 11.30
C LEU A 9 -13.68 5.38 12.07
N GLU A 10 -14.34 5.16 13.22
CA GLU A 10 -14.78 6.23 14.12
C GLU A 10 -13.61 7.01 14.73
N ALA A 11 -12.53 6.32 15.08
CA ALA A 11 -11.33 6.92 15.66
C ALA A 11 -10.52 7.72 14.63
N VAL A 12 -10.33 7.16 13.43
CA VAL A 12 -9.45 7.73 12.41
C VAL A 12 -10.15 8.76 11.53
N ARG A 13 -11.46 8.63 11.30
CA ARG A 13 -12.26 9.47 10.37
C ARG A 13 -11.56 9.68 9.02
N PRO A 14 -11.23 8.60 8.29
CA PRO A 14 -10.42 8.70 7.08
C PRO A 14 -11.15 9.43 5.95
N ALA A 15 -10.40 10.23 5.20
CA ALA A 15 -10.91 10.94 4.01
C ALA A 15 -11.07 10.02 2.78
N LEU A 16 -10.35 8.89 2.75
CA LEU A 16 -10.34 7.89 1.69
C LEU A 16 -10.29 6.50 2.34
N ILE A 17 -11.14 5.60 1.88
CA ILE A 17 -11.12 4.19 2.26
C ILE A 17 -10.84 3.36 1.01
N VAL A 18 -9.83 2.50 1.08
CA VAL A 18 -9.49 1.53 0.03
C VAL A 18 -9.85 0.14 0.54
N THR A 19 -10.66 -0.59 -0.21
CA THR A 19 -11.12 -1.94 0.15
C THR A 19 -10.87 -2.92 -0.99
N ASP A 20 -10.72 -4.19 -0.69
CA ASP A 20 -10.66 -5.28 -1.67
C ASP A 20 -11.91 -6.19 -1.57
N ASP A 21 -12.01 -7.16 -2.46
CA ASP A 21 -13.10 -8.16 -2.46
C ASP A 21 -13.15 -9.03 -1.19
N CYS A 22 -12.08 -9.02 -0.39
CA CYS A 22 -12.03 -9.75 0.88
C CYS A 22 -12.70 -8.97 2.03
N CYS A 23 -13.07 -7.70 1.81
CA CYS A 23 -13.72 -6.84 2.81
C CYS A 23 -15.22 -7.16 2.97
N THR A 24 -15.51 -8.31 3.58
CA THR A 24 -16.89 -8.81 3.79
C THR A 24 -17.78 -7.91 4.66
N TRP A 25 -17.19 -7.04 5.47
CA TRP A 25 -17.89 -6.11 6.38
C TRP A 25 -18.28 -4.78 5.70
N LEU A 26 -17.86 -4.54 4.46
CA LEU A 26 -18.11 -3.29 3.74
C LEU A 26 -19.59 -3.11 3.38
N SER A 27 -20.31 -4.19 3.08
CA SER A 27 -21.75 -4.17 2.79
C SER A 27 -22.57 -3.77 4.02
N GLU A 28 -22.15 -4.21 5.21
CA GLU A 28 -22.75 -3.80 6.49
C GLU A 28 -22.47 -2.32 6.79
N LEU A 29 -21.30 -1.82 6.38
CA LEU A 29 -20.88 -0.43 6.55
C LEU A 29 -21.69 0.53 5.67
N GLN A 30 -21.93 0.18 4.40
CA GLN A 30 -22.70 0.99 3.44
C GLN A 30 -24.18 1.13 3.83
N ASN A 31 -24.73 0.15 4.55
CA ASN A 31 -26.09 0.18 5.08
C ASN A 31 -26.21 0.99 6.38
N SER A 32 -25.09 1.34 7.01
CA SER A 32 -25.08 2.18 8.21
C SER A 32 -25.09 3.67 7.82
N THR A 33 -26.04 4.43 8.38
CA THR A 33 -26.23 5.87 8.12
C THR A 33 -25.09 6.77 8.64
N MET A 34 -23.99 6.19 9.13
CA MET A 34 -22.89 6.91 9.78
C MET A 34 -21.75 7.32 8.83
N PHE A 35 -21.74 6.84 7.58
CA PHE A 35 -20.60 7.08 6.69
C PHE A 35 -20.74 8.35 5.85
N SER A 36 -19.94 9.37 6.21
CA SER A 36 -19.63 10.53 5.39
C SER A 36 -18.16 10.47 4.97
N SER A 37 -17.73 9.38 4.34
CA SER A 37 -16.43 9.35 3.67
C SER A 37 -16.56 10.11 2.34
N ARG A 38 -15.57 10.95 2.04
CA ARG A 38 -15.58 11.76 0.81
C ARG A 38 -15.25 10.90 -0.43
N TRP A 39 -14.53 9.79 -0.24
CA TRP A 39 -14.06 8.90 -1.31
C TRP A 39 -13.96 7.44 -0.83
N HIS A 40 -14.41 6.51 -1.68
CA HIS A 40 -14.29 5.05 -1.50
C HIS A 40 -13.75 4.43 -2.80
N VAL A 41 -12.72 3.59 -2.69
CA VAL A 41 -12.08 2.90 -3.83
C VAL A 41 -12.06 1.40 -3.57
N THR A 42 -12.59 0.62 -4.51
CA THR A 42 -12.52 -0.85 -4.50
C THR A 42 -11.37 -1.33 -5.39
N VAL A 43 -10.59 -2.27 -4.88
CA VAL A 43 -9.51 -2.95 -5.59
C VAL A 43 -9.96 -4.39 -5.83
N ASP A 44 -10.53 -4.64 -7.01
CA ASP A 44 -11.02 -5.98 -7.36
C ASP A 44 -9.86 -6.97 -7.45
N SER A 45 -10.07 -8.15 -6.89
CA SER A 45 -9.20 -9.32 -7.08
C SER A 45 -9.54 -9.93 -8.43
N PHE A 46 -8.55 -10.05 -9.32
CA PHE A 46 -8.69 -10.74 -10.60
C PHE A 46 -9.25 -12.16 -10.40
N SER A 47 -10.54 -12.34 -10.64
CA SER A 47 -11.15 -13.66 -10.70
C SER A 47 -10.77 -14.29 -12.05
N SER A 48 -9.99 -15.36 -11.96
CA SER A 48 -9.50 -16.12 -13.09
C SER A 48 -10.62 -16.93 -13.74
N THR A 49 -11.37 -16.36 -14.68
CA THR A 49 -11.95 -17.11 -15.81
C THR A 49 -12.38 -16.22 -16.97
N SER A 50 -11.69 -16.41 -18.10
CA SER A 50 -12.17 -16.20 -19.48
C SER A 50 -12.41 -14.77 -19.98
N ASN A 51 -11.35 -14.10 -20.47
CA ASN A 51 -11.16 -13.98 -21.92
C ASN A 51 -9.77 -13.44 -22.27
N ARG A 52 -9.19 -14.08 -23.28
CA ARG A 52 -7.85 -13.90 -23.79
C ARG A 52 -7.87 -12.80 -24.86
N MET A 53 -8.04 -11.55 -24.44
CA MET A 53 -7.74 -10.34 -25.20
C MET A 53 -7.83 -9.17 -24.22
N GLU A 54 -6.87 -8.26 -24.28
CA GLU A 54 -6.70 -7.11 -23.37
C GLU A 54 -5.95 -7.42 -22.06
N ASN A 55 -4.71 -7.92 -22.20
CA ASN A 55 -3.61 -7.36 -21.41
C ASN A 55 -3.44 -5.88 -21.84
N GLU A 56 -4.42 -5.02 -21.54
CA GLU A 56 -4.19 -3.59 -21.61
C GLU A 56 -3.21 -3.26 -20.50
N SER A 57 -1.98 -2.95 -20.93
CA SER A 57 -0.96 -2.29 -20.14
C SER A 57 -1.61 -1.30 -19.16
N TYR A 58 -1.44 -1.55 -17.86
CA TYR A 58 -1.78 -0.58 -16.80
C TYR A 58 -0.98 0.74 -16.93
N ALA A 59 -0.16 0.88 -17.98
CA ALA A 59 0.34 2.15 -18.51
C ALA A 59 -0.72 2.96 -19.30
N LYS A 60 -2.03 2.68 -19.19
CA LYS A 60 -3.01 3.77 -19.26
C LYS A 60 -2.80 4.64 -18.03
N THR A 61 -1.77 5.48 -18.14
CA THR A 61 -1.63 6.76 -17.43
C THR A 61 -3.04 7.24 -17.18
N CYS A 62 -3.48 7.21 -15.92
CA CYS A 62 -4.73 7.85 -15.60
C CYS A 62 -4.55 9.29 -16.11
N ASP A 63 -5.27 9.66 -17.17
CA ASP A 63 -5.52 11.03 -17.55
C ASP A 63 -6.37 11.65 -16.43
N ILE A 64 -5.82 11.70 -15.22
CA ILE A 64 -6.29 12.53 -14.15
C ILE A 64 -5.94 13.92 -14.66
N PRO A 65 -6.94 14.77 -14.95
CA PRO A 65 -6.66 16.14 -15.32
C PRO A 65 -5.75 16.68 -14.24
N TYR A 66 -4.54 17.12 -14.60
CA TYR A 66 -3.60 17.76 -13.69
C TYR A 66 -4.40 18.79 -12.90
N ALA A 67 -4.72 18.44 -11.65
CA ALA A 67 -5.74 19.14 -10.92
C ALA A 67 -5.14 20.52 -10.63
N LYS A 68 -5.62 21.52 -11.38
CA LYS A 68 -5.18 22.91 -11.27
C LYS A 68 -5.12 23.28 -9.80
N HIS A 69 -3.89 23.39 -9.31
CA HIS A 69 -3.51 24.03 -8.06
C HIS A 69 -4.50 23.77 -6.92
N LEU A 70 -4.73 22.50 -6.54
CA LEU A 70 -5.19 22.27 -5.18
C LEU A 70 -4.13 22.87 -4.28
N SER A 71 -4.48 23.93 -3.56
CA SER A 71 -3.67 24.42 -2.45
C SER A 71 -3.70 23.35 -1.36
N ILE A 72 -2.89 22.30 -1.55
CA ILE A 72 -2.63 21.31 -0.52
C ILE A 72 -1.99 22.09 0.62
N LYS A 73 -2.77 22.37 1.66
CA LYS A 73 -2.22 22.78 2.94
C LYS A 73 -1.50 21.56 3.48
N TYR A 74 -0.19 21.46 3.24
CA TYR A 74 0.65 20.45 3.86
C TYR A 74 0.56 20.63 5.38
N CYS A 75 -0.21 19.78 6.04
CA CYS A 75 -0.12 19.60 7.48
C CYS A 75 1.05 18.65 7.74
N TRP A 76 2.14 19.21 8.25
CA TRP A 76 3.31 18.43 8.64
C TRP A 76 3.16 18.03 10.09
N ALA A 77 3.07 16.72 10.36
CA ALA A 77 2.95 16.17 11.70
C ALA A 77 3.96 15.02 11.87
N PRO A 78 5.24 15.33 12.16
CA PRO A 78 6.33 14.34 12.18
C PRO A 78 6.11 13.24 13.20
N GLU A 79 5.58 13.64 14.36
CA GLU A 79 5.42 12.77 15.52
C GLU A 79 4.06 12.06 15.53
N ASP A 80 3.14 12.47 14.65
CA ASP A 80 1.86 11.78 14.52
C ASP A 80 2.06 10.41 13.88
N VAL A 81 1.17 9.49 14.24
CA VAL A 81 1.19 8.10 13.77
C VAL A 81 0.87 8.06 12.28
N ALA A 82 1.81 7.53 11.50
CA ALA A 82 1.67 7.32 10.06
C ALA A 82 1.17 5.91 9.73
N VAL A 83 1.67 4.89 10.45
CA VAL A 83 1.37 3.48 10.20
C VAL A 83 1.18 2.74 11.52
N VAL A 84 0.22 1.81 11.56
CA VAL A 84 0.08 0.84 12.64
C VAL A 84 0.28 -0.56 12.08
N CYS A 85 1.32 -1.25 12.52
CA CYS A 85 1.60 -2.63 12.12
C CYS A 85 1.19 -3.61 13.23
N CYS A 86 0.32 -4.55 12.92
CA CYS A 86 -0.03 -5.63 13.83
C CYS A 86 1.04 -6.72 13.82
N THR A 87 1.47 -7.13 15.01
CA THR A 87 2.39 -8.26 15.20
C THR A 87 1.66 -9.40 15.88
N SER A 88 1.99 -10.65 15.53
CA SER A 88 1.28 -11.85 16.02
C SER A 88 1.31 -11.99 17.54
N GLY A 89 2.37 -11.50 18.20
CA GLY A 89 2.53 -11.50 19.65
C GLY A 89 2.67 -12.92 20.22
N THR A 90 3.68 -13.16 21.06
CA THR A 90 3.89 -14.48 21.69
C THR A 90 2.78 -14.89 22.67
N THR A 91 1.91 -13.95 23.06
CA THR A 91 0.82 -14.13 24.02
C THR A 91 -0.54 -14.41 23.36
N GLY A 92 -0.59 -14.60 22.03
CA GLY A 92 -1.81 -14.91 21.27
C GLY A 92 -2.76 -13.73 21.02
N ARG A 93 -2.45 -12.54 21.56
CA ARG A 93 -3.17 -11.28 21.28
C ARG A 93 -2.30 -10.39 20.38
N PRO A 94 -2.80 -9.96 19.21
CA PRO A 94 -2.07 -9.07 18.33
C PRO A 94 -1.71 -7.76 19.04
N LYS A 95 -0.49 -7.28 18.85
CA LYS A 95 -0.04 -5.97 19.34
C LYS A 95 0.14 -5.03 18.16
N GLY A 96 -0.55 -3.89 18.18
CA GLY A 96 -0.37 -2.81 17.21
C GLY A 96 0.85 -1.97 17.57
N VAL A 97 1.82 -1.90 16.66
CA VAL A 97 2.99 -1.03 16.76
C VAL A 97 2.72 0.22 15.97
N THR A 98 2.67 1.37 16.64
CA THR A 98 2.51 2.69 16.02
C THR A 98 3.86 3.21 15.54
N ILE A 99 3.92 3.69 14.31
CA ILE A 99 5.13 4.23 13.67
C ILE A 99 4.81 5.65 13.20
N SER A 100 5.61 6.62 13.62
CA SER A 100 5.44 8.02 13.25
C SER A 100 5.92 8.32 11.83
N HIS A 101 5.54 9.48 11.29
CA HIS A 101 6.08 9.97 10.01
C HIS A 101 7.61 10.14 10.07
N SER A 102 8.14 10.72 11.15
CA SER A 102 9.58 10.94 11.34
C SER A 102 10.35 9.63 11.36
N ALA A 103 9.83 8.60 12.04
CA ALA A 103 10.44 7.28 12.11
C ALA A 103 10.54 6.62 10.72
N LEU A 104 9.49 6.73 9.90
CA LEU A 104 9.49 6.20 8.54
C LEU A 104 10.48 6.93 7.62
N ILE A 105 10.61 8.25 7.76
CA ILE A 105 11.57 9.04 6.98
C ILE A 105 13.01 8.65 7.35
N VAL A 106 13.34 8.63 8.65
CA VAL A 106 14.68 8.25 9.13
C VAL A 106 15.04 6.83 8.69
N GLN A 107 14.09 5.89 8.81
CA GLN A 107 14.30 4.53 8.36
C GLN A 107 14.56 4.46 6.85
N SER A 108 13.79 5.20 6.04
CA SER A 108 13.95 5.21 4.58
C SER A 108 15.32 5.77 4.17
N LEU A 109 15.75 6.89 4.77
CA LEU A 109 17.07 7.46 4.54
C LEU A 109 18.20 6.47 4.92
N ALA A 110 18.07 5.80 6.06
CA ALA A 110 19.04 4.80 6.49
C ALA A 110 19.07 3.60 5.52
N LYS A 111 17.90 3.15 5.05
CA LYS A 111 17.77 2.04 4.11
C LYS A 111 18.40 2.39 2.75
N ILE A 112 18.14 3.59 2.22
CA ILE A 112 18.78 4.10 1.00
C ILE A 112 20.29 4.11 1.17
N ALA A 113 20.81 4.65 2.29
CA ALA A 113 22.25 4.74 2.52
C ALA A 113 22.94 3.36 2.64
N ILE A 114 22.27 2.36 3.21
CA ILE A 114 22.83 1.02 3.44
C ILE A 114 22.70 0.13 2.20
N VAL A 115 21.54 0.14 1.55
CA VAL A 115 21.27 -0.73 0.39
C VAL A 115 21.76 -0.10 -0.91
N GLY A 116 21.79 1.24 -0.98
CA GLY A 116 22.19 1.98 -2.16
C GLY A 116 21.08 2.13 -3.20
N TYR A 117 19.80 2.21 -2.76
CA TYR A 117 18.69 2.44 -3.68
C TYR A 117 18.82 3.79 -4.38
N THR A 118 18.50 3.80 -5.67
CA THR A 118 18.54 4.97 -6.55
C THR A 118 17.26 5.11 -7.37
N GLU A 119 17.12 6.21 -8.08
CA GLU A 119 16.05 6.45 -9.06
C GLU A 119 16.09 5.47 -10.25
N ASP A 120 17.24 4.85 -10.53
CA ASP A 120 17.42 3.89 -11.62
C ASP A 120 16.97 2.46 -11.25
N ASP A 121 16.65 2.22 -9.98
CA ASP A 121 16.24 0.91 -9.50
C ASP A 121 14.79 0.57 -9.86
N VAL A 122 14.56 -0.69 -10.21
CA VAL A 122 13.22 -1.28 -10.42
C VAL A 122 12.98 -2.31 -9.32
N TYR A 123 12.09 -1.98 -8.38
CA TYR A 123 11.82 -2.77 -7.19
C TYR A 123 10.56 -3.62 -7.32
N LEU A 124 10.71 -4.94 -7.21
CA LEU A 124 9.59 -5.87 -7.20
C LEU A 124 9.08 -6.10 -5.77
N HIS A 125 7.80 -5.82 -5.55
CA HIS A 125 7.10 -6.09 -4.29
C HIS A 125 6.74 -7.57 -4.17
N THR A 126 7.61 -8.35 -3.54
CA THR A 126 7.39 -9.77 -3.22
C THR A 126 6.98 -10.02 -1.77
N ALA A 127 7.25 -9.08 -0.87
CA ALA A 127 6.85 -9.15 0.54
C ALA A 127 5.48 -8.48 0.77
N PRO A 128 4.65 -8.99 1.71
CA PRO A 128 3.36 -8.37 2.01
C PRO A 128 3.52 -6.93 2.54
N MET A 129 2.76 -6.00 1.96
CA MET A 129 2.75 -4.59 2.38
C MET A 129 1.99 -4.34 3.69
N CYS A 130 1.33 -5.35 4.26
CA CYS A 130 0.74 -5.27 5.61
C CYS A 130 1.77 -5.46 6.74
N HIS A 131 3.01 -5.79 6.40
CA HIS A 131 4.11 -5.94 7.34
C HIS A 131 5.19 -4.89 7.11
N ILE A 132 5.89 -4.50 8.19
CA ILE A 132 6.95 -3.49 8.12
C ILE A 132 8.09 -3.88 7.17
N GLY A 133 8.32 -5.17 6.93
CA GLY A 133 9.30 -5.66 5.95
C GLY A 133 9.01 -5.15 4.54
N GLY A 134 7.76 -5.34 4.05
CA GLY A 134 7.34 -4.84 2.74
C GLY A 134 7.28 -3.32 2.68
N ILE A 135 6.72 -2.69 3.72
CA ILE A 135 6.60 -1.22 3.79
C ILE A 135 7.98 -0.54 3.79
N SER A 136 8.97 -1.09 4.51
CA SER A 136 10.28 -0.44 4.67
C SER A 136 11.02 -0.26 3.36
N SER A 137 11.19 -1.33 2.57
CA SER A 137 11.88 -1.22 1.29
C SER A 137 11.05 -0.45 0.28
N GLY A 138 9.72 -0.61 0.29
CA GLY A 138 8.83 0.14 -0.58
C GLY A 138 8.92 1.65 -0.36
N LEU A 139 8.92 2.12 0.90
CA LEU A 139 9.01 3.54 1.19
C LEU A 139 10.40 4.13 0.89
N ALA A 140 11.46 3.35 1.13
CA ALA A 140 12.82 3.73 0.76
C ALA A 140 12.97 3.90 -0.76
N MET A 141 12.45 2.96 -1.54
CA MET A 141 12.42 3.03 -3.00
C MET A 141 11.60 4.23 -3.51
N LEU A 142 10.44 4.48 -2.90
CA LEU A 142 9.62 5.65 -3.23
C LEU A 142 10.35 6.96 -2.94
N MET A 143 11.08 7.03 -1.83
CA MET A 143 11.88 8.20 -1.45
C MET A 143 13.11 8.39 -2.35
N ALA A 144 13.72 7.30 -2.82
CA ALA A 144 14.80 7.34 -3.81
C ALA A 144 14.31 7.74 -5.22
N GLY A 145 12.99 7.63 -5.48
CA GLY A 145 12.39 7.92 -6.77
C GLY A 145 12.43 6.77 -7.77
N GLY A 146 12.72 5.55 -7.30
CA GLY A 146 12.80 4.38 -8.17
C GLY A 146 11.45 3.81 -8.59
N CYS A 147 11.48 2.88 -9.54
CA CYS A 147 10.30 2.24 -10.11
C CYS A 147 9.78 1.11 -9.22
N HIS A 148 8.46 0.94 -9.17
CA HIS A 148 7.81 -0.13 -8.41
C HIS A 148 7.05 -1.08 -9.32
N VAL A 149 7.37 -2.36 -9.23
CA VAL A 149 6.62 -3.45 -9.86
C VAL A 149 5.82 -4.17 -8.77
N LEU A 150 4.50 -4.23 -8.93
CA LEU A 150 3.61 -4.90 -7.99
C LEU A 150 3.05 -6.17 -8.63
N ILE A 151 3.10 -7.27 -7.89
CA ILE A 151 2.36 -8.49 -8.22
C ILE A 151 1.26 -8.69 -7.15
N PRO A 152 0.05 -9.14 -7.52
CA PRO A 152 -1.07 -9.28 -6.57
C PRO A 152 -0.73 -10.20 -5.40
N LYS A 153 0.08 -11.23 -5.68
CA LYS A 153 0.52 -12.23 -4.72
C LYS A 153 1.87 -12.78 -5.17
N PHE A 154 2.72 -13.12 -4.21
CA PHE A 154 3.95 -13.83 -4.52
C PHE A 154 3.65 -15.23 -5.06
N GLU A 155 4.02 -15.45 -6.32
CA GLU A 155 4.11 -16.76 -6.95
C GLU A 155 5.42 -16.82 -7.72
N ALA A 156 6.23 -17.86 -7.50
CA ALA A 156 7.59 -17.92 -8.04
C ALA A 156 7.65 -17.73 -9.56
N LYS A 157 6.69 -18.31 -10.29
CA LYS A 157 6.60 -18.17 -11.75
C LYS A 157 6.27 -16.73 -12.17
N LEU A 158 5.27 -16.10 -11.54
CA LEU A 158 4.89 -14.71 -11.83
C LEU A 158 6.02 -13.75 -11.46
N ALA A 159 6.69 -13.97 -10.33
CA ALA A 159 7.83 -13.17 -9.92
C ALA A 159 9.00 -13.28 -10.91
N ALA A 160 9.36 -14.50 -11.33
CA ALA A 160 10.40 -14.71 -12.33
C ALA A 160 10.07 -14.02 -13.66
N GLN A 161 8.81 -14.12 -14.09
CA GLN A 161 8.35 -13.48 -15.31
C GLN A 161 8.38 -11.94 -15.20
N ALA A 162 7.92 -11.39 -14.07
CA ALA A 162 7.96 -9.95 -13.81
C ALA A 162 9.40 -9.41 -13.74
N ILE A 163 10.35 -10.20 -13.21
CA ILE A 163 11.77 -9.86 -13.18
C ILE A 163 12.32 -9.71 -14.61
N GLU A 164 12.00 -10.66 -15.48
CA GLU A 164 12.47 -10.65 -16.88
C GLU A 164 11.81 -9.52 -17.68
N GLU A 165 10.48 -9.38 -17.59
CA GLU A 165 9.70 -8.42 -18.38
C GLU A 165 9.98 -6.95 -18.00
N ASN A 166 10.22 -6.66 -16.72
CA ASN A 166 10.38 -5.29 -16.21
C ASN A 166 11.82 -4.95 -15.84
N HIS A 167 12.78 -5.85 -16.09
CA HIS A 167 14.19 -5.67 -15.75
C HIS A 167 14.40 -5.30 -14.26
N VAL A 168 13.77 -6.05 -13.35
CA VAL A 168 13.83 -5.82 -11.90
C VAL A 168 15.28 -5.84 -11.41
N THR A 169 15.68 -4.81 -10.67
CA THR A 169 17.03 -4.67 -10.10
C THR A 169 17.09 -5.07 -8.63
N SER A 170 15.98 -4.94 -7.90
CA SER A 170 15.92 -5.15 -6.46
C SER A 170 14.61 -5.80 -6.02
N LEU A 171 14.69 -6.67 -5.01
CA LEU A 171 13.54 -7.25 -4.31
C LEU A 171 13.96 -7.72 -2.93
N ILE A 172 12.99 -7.97 -2.04
CA ILE A 172 13.23 -8.63 -0.75
C ILE A 172 12.42 -9.92 -0.63
N THR A 173 13.05 -10.98 -0.16
CA THR A 173 12.40 -12.27 0.12
C THR A 173 12.24 -12.48 1.61
#